data_AF-A0A955PQF8-F1
#
_entry.id   AF-A0A955PQF8-F1
#
_cell.length_a   1.000
_cell.length_b   1.000
_cell.length_c   1.000
_cell.angle_alpha   90.00
_cell.angle_beta   90.00
_cell.angle_gamma   90.00
#
_symmetry.space_group_name_H-M   'P 1'
#
loop_
_entity.id
_entity.type
_entity.pdbx_description
1 polymer ?
#
loop_
_entity_poly.entity_id
_entity_poly.type
_entity_poly.pdbx_seq_one_letter_code
_entity_poly.pdbx_strand_id
1 'polypeptide(L)'
;PLQAVNRMIQRLPNQENPYEYIFLDCPPSLGMLTLNAFSAATHLMIPVQAEYFALEGLTSIMESLQVAQARMNEDLNLYGILITMMDLRTNLSRQVEAEIRNHYGNKVFRTTIPRNVRLSEAPSHALPVTLYDFWSSGAKAYMELTKEILRNGS
;
A
#
# COMPACT_ATOMS: atom_id res chain seq x y z
N PRO A 1 -19.95 4.16 -13.61
CA PRO A 1 -18.85 3.43 -12.92
C PRO A 1 -18.03 4.33 -11.98
N LEU A 2 -17.37 5.38 -12.49
CA LEU A 2 -16.70 6.45 -11.70
C LEU A 2 -17.58 7.02 -10.59
N GLN A 3 -18.85 7.26 -10.94
CA GLN A 3 -19.84 7.75 -10.01
C GLN A 3 -20.12 6.80 -8.83
N ALA A 4 -19.76 5.52 -8.84
CA ALA A 4 -20.14 4.59 -7.76
C ALA A 4 -19.26 4.76 -6.52
N VAL A 5 -17.94 4.82 -6.67
CA VAL A 5 -17.01 5.02 -5.55
C VAL A 5 -17.10 6.45 -5.03
N ASN A 6 -17.14 7.44 -5.93
CA ASN A 6 -17.37 8.83 -5.53
C ASN A 6 -18.74 9.02 -4.87
N ARG A 7 -19.81 8.34 -5.34
CA ARG A 7 -21.09 8.32 -4.60
C ARG A 7 -20.98 7.57 -3.29
N MET A 8 -20.15 6.55 -3.14
CA MET A 8 -19.96 5.85 -1.87
C MET A 8 -19.32 6.78 -0.84
N ILE A 9 -18.25 7.49 -1.23
CA ILE A 9 -17.59 8.48 -0.38
C ILE A 9 -18.52 9.66 -0.08
N GLN A 10 -19.23 10.20 -1.08
CA GLN A 10 -20.20 11.30 -0.89
C GLN A 10 -21.47 10.88 -0.12
N ARG A 11 -21.78 9.58 -0.05
CA ARG A 11 -22.86 9.02 0.77
C ARG A 11 -22.41 8.70 2.19
N LEU A 12 -21.11 8.82 2.50
CA LEU A 12 -20.70 8.91 3.90
C LEU A 12 -21.40 10.13 4.49
N PRO A 13 -22.08 9.99 5.64
CA PRO A 13 -22.99 11.00 6.17
C PRO A 13 -22.32 12.38 6.26
N ASN A 14 -22.87 13.32 5.50
CA ASN A 14 -22.23 14.58 5.09
C ASN A 14 -22.19 15.68 6.17
N GLN A 15 -22.16 15.32 7.45
CA GLN A 15 -22.09 16.29 8.55
C GLN A 15 -21.09 15.90 9.65
N GLU A 16 -20.67 14.64 9.75
CA GLU A 16 -19.57 14.19 10.61
C GLU A 16 -18.98 12.93 9.97
N ASN A 17 -17.98 13.06 9.08
CA ASN A 17 -17.25 11.86 8.65
C ASN A 17 -16.34 11.44 9.83
N PRO A 18 -16.63 10.34 10.54
CA PRO A 18 -15.86 9.97 11.73
C PRO A 18 -14.52 9.32 11.37
N TYR A 19 -14.26 9.10 10.08
CA TYR A 19 -13.08 8.41 9.61
C TYR A 19 -12.01 9.40 9.17
N GLU A 20 -10.91 9.44 9.91
CA GLU A 20 -9.70 10.19 9.54
C GLU A 20 -8.97 9.53 8.34
N TYR A 21 -9.11 8.20 8.21
CA TYR A 21 -8.48 7.43 7.14
C TYR A 21 -9.47 6.44 6.51
N ILE A 22 -9.42 6.33 5.17
CA ILE A 22 -10.18 5.36 4.38
C ILE A 22 -9.17 4.61 3.51
N PHE A 23 -9.09 3.28 3.67
CA PHE A 23 -8.27 2.42 2.83
C PHE A 23 -9.11 1.78 1.73
N LEU A 24 -8.65 1.90 0.48
CA LEU A 24 -9.25 1.25 -0.68
C LEU A 24 -8.36 0.09 -1.13
N ASP A 25 -8.72 -1.13 -0.75
CA ASP A 25 -8.00 -2.33 -1.21
C ASP A 25 -8.39 -2.66 -2.65
N CYS A 26 -7.40 -2.56 -3.54
CA CYS A 26 -7.63 -2.65 -4.99
C CYS A 26 -7.26 -4.05 -5.50
N PRO A 27 -8.00 -4.60 -6.47
CA PRO A 27 -7.57 -5.81 -7.16
C PRO A 27 -6.24 -5.56 -7.89
N PRO A 28 -5.43 -6.61 -8.14
CA PRO A 28 -4.11 -6.48 -8.73
C PRO A 28 -4.13 -6.03 -10.21
N SER A 29 -5.28 -6.07 -10.87
CA SER A 29 -5.42 -5.65 -12.27
C SER A 29 -5.74 -4.15 -12.37
N LEU A 30 -5.17 -3.48 -13.37
CA LEU A 30 -5.50 -2.10 -13.75
C LEU A 30 -6.83 -2.03 -14.53
N GLY A 31 -7.87 -2.66 -13.97
CA GLY A 31 -9.22 -2.64 -14.50
C GLY A 31 -10.03 -1.44 -13.99
N MET A 32 -11.32 -1.43 -14.34
CA MET A 32 -12.25 -0.36 -13.96
C MET A 32 -12.34 -0.11 -12.45
N LEU A 33 -12.15 -1.14 -11.61
CA LEU A 33 -12.19 -1.00 -10.15
C LEU A 33 -11.01 -0.17 -9.62
N THR A 34 -9.80 -0.50 -10.06
CA THR A 34 -8.57 0.21 -9.70
C THR A 34 -8.59 1.65 -10.20
N LEU A 35 -9.08 1.88 -11.43
CA LEU A 35 -9.28 3.24 -11.96
C LEU A 35 -10.30 4.05 -11.15
N ASN A 36 -11.39 3.43 -10.68
CA ASN A 36 -12.34 4.12 -9.80
C ASN A 36 -11.71 4.44 -8.43
N ALA A 37 -10.86 3.56 -7.89
CA ALA A 37 -10.15 3.82 -6.65
C ALA A 37 -9.16 4.99 -6.81
N PHE A 38 -8.42 5.05 -7.93
CA PHE A 38 -7.52 6.17 -8.24
C PHE A 38 -8.28 7.49 -8.36
N SER A 39 -9.46 7.49 -8.97
CA SER A 39 -10.29 8.69 -9.07
C SER A 39 -10.82 9.21 -7.72
N ALA A 40 -10.83 8.38 -6.70
CA ALA A 40 -11.47 8.67 -5.42
C ALA A 40 -10.46 8.87 -4.27
N ALA A 41 -9.25 8.33 -4.41
CA ALA A 41 -8.19 8.42 -3.43
C ALA A 41 -7.42 9.74 -3.54
N THR A 42 -6.94 10.25 -2.41
CA THR A 42 -5.95 11.36 -2.37
C THR A 42 -4.52 10.84 -2.46
N HIS A 43 -4.30 9.61 -2.02
CA HIS A 43 -2.98 9.05 -1.81
C HIS A 43 -2.95 7.57 -2.23
N LEU A 44 -1.89 7.17 -2.95
CA LEU A 44 -1.63 5.79 -3.35
C LEU A 44 -0.44 5.22 -2.56
N MET A 45 -0.65 4.10 -1.89
CA MET A 45 0.42 3.28 -1.30
C MET A 45 0.63 2.04 -2.15
N ILE A 46 1.88 1.74 -2.53
CA ILE A 46 2.20 0.60 -3.40
C ILE A 46 2.95 -0.47 -2.58
N PRO A 47 2.31 -1.61 -2.26
CA PRO A 47 3.02 -2.76 -1.72
C PRO A 47 3.78 -3.47 -2.84
N VAL A 48 5.08 -3.70 -2.65
CA VAL A 48 5.94 -4.39 -3.61
C VAL A 48 6.70 -5.52 -2.92
N GLN A 49 6.64 -6.71 -3.51
CA GLN A 49 7.37 -7.88 -3.03
C GLN A 49 8.80 -7.84 -3.56
N ALA A 50 9.80 -8.08 -2.71
CA ALA A 50 11.22 -8.01 -3.09
C ALA A 50 11.68 -9.25 -3.88
N GLU A 51 11.16 -9.40 -5.10
CA GLU A 51 11.43 -10.48 -6.06
C GLU A 51 11.82 -9.92 -7.43
N TYR A 52 12.22 -10.81 -8.35
CA TYR A 52 12.81 -10.44 -9.64
C TYR A 52 11.93 -9.47 -10.47
N PHE A 53 10.61 -9.64 -10.46
CA PHE A 53 9.67 -8.81 -11.23
C PHE A 53 9.21 -7.52 -10.51
N ALA A 54 9.75 -7.23 -9.33
CA ALA A 54 9.33 -6.10 -8.50
C ALA A 54 9.42 -4.75 -9.22
N LEU A 55 10.53 -4.52 -9.92
CA LEU A 55 10.82 -3.23 -10.55
C LEU A 55 9.99 -2.99 -11.80
N GLU A 56 9.76 -4.02 -12.62
CA GLU A 56 8.93 -3.94 -13.80
C GLU A 56 7.47 -3.64 -13.41
N GLY A 57 6.93 -4.39 -12.45
CA GLY A 57 5.58 -4.17 -11.94
C GLY A 57 5.43 -2.78 -11.30
N LEU A 58 6.42 -2.36 -10.51
CA LEU A 58 6.41 -1.03 -9.89
C LEU A 58 6.45 0.09 -10.93
N THR A 59 7.25 -0.05 -11.99
CA THR A 59 7.33 0.92 -13.09
C THR A 59 5.97 1.05 -13.78
N SER A 60 5.32 -0.08 -14.11
CA SER A 60 3.99 -0.07 -14.74
C SER A 60 2.91 0.58 -13.87
N ILE A 61 2.95 0.38 -12.55
CA ILE A 61 2.03 1.04 -11.61
C ILE A 61 2.30 2.55 -11.56
N MET A 62 3.57 2.96 -11.57
CA MET A 62 3.95 4.38 -11.57
C MET A 62 3.52 5.10 -12.85
N GLU A 63 3.64 4.46 -14.00
CA GLU A 63 3.10 4.99 -15.27
C GLU A 63 1.58 5.12 -15.21
N SER A 64 0.90 4.13 -14.63
CA SER A 64 -0.56 4.16 -14.46
C SER A 64 -1.01 5.28 -13.52
N LEU A 65 -0.24 5.53 -12.45
CA LEU A 65 -0.46 6.66 -11.56
C LEU A 65 -0.35 7.99 -12.32
N GLN A 66 0.68 8.17 -13.16
CA GLN A 66 0.85 9.38 -13.96
C GLN A 66 -0.31 9.61 -14.93
N VAL A 67 -0.77 8.55 -15.60
CA VAL A 67 -1.92 8.63 -16.52
C VAL A 67 -3.20 8.99 -15.75
N ALA A 68 -3.41 8.39 -14.58
CA ALA A 68 -4.57 8.68 -13.74
C ALA A 68 -4.54 10.12 -13.20
N GLN A 69 -3.38 10.61 -12.76
CA GLN A 69 -3.19 12.00 -12.36
C GLN A 69 -3.57 12.96 -13.49
N ALA A 70 -3.07 12.72 -14.70
CA ALA A 70 -3.28 13.62 -15.84
C ALA A 70 -4.71 13.58 -16.44
N ARG A 71 -5.44 12.48 -16.27
CA ARG A 71 -6.73 12.28 -16.96
C ARG A 71 -7.95 12.19 -16.04
N MET A 72 -7.75 11.94 -14.75
CA MET A 72 -8.84 11.53 -13.86
C MET A 72 -8.83 12.27 -12.52
N ASN A 73 -7.69 12.35 -11.85
CA ASN A 73 -7.59 12.90 -10.50
C ASN A 73 -6.22 13.53 -10.24
N GLU A 74 -6.11 14.84 -10.45
CA GLU A 74 -4.87 15.60 -10.26
C GLU A 74 -4.40 15.62 -8.80
N ASP A 75 -5.29 15.40 -7.83
CA ASP A 75 -4.98 15.38 -6.40
C ASP A 75 -4.43 14.03 -5.92
N LEU A 76 -4.44 12.99 -6.77
CA LEU A 76 -3.90 11.68 -6.42
C LEU A 76 -2.37 11.75 -6.33
N ASN A 77 -1.80 11.53 -5.16
CA ASN A 77 -0.35 11.55 -4.96
C ASN A 77 0.19 10.20 -4.53
N LEU A 78 1.46 9.90 -4.85
CA LEU A 78 2.11 8.73 -4.26
C LEU A 78 2.38 9.00 -2.77
N TYR A 79 1.78 8.20 -1.91
CA TYR A 79 2.05 8.22 -0.48
C TYR A 79 3.40 7.56 -0.15
N GLY A 80 3.64 6.38 -0.73
CA GLY A 80 4.89 5.68 -0.58
C GLY A 80 4.86 4.24 -1.10
N ILE A 81 6.06 3.67 -1.19
CA ILE A 81 6.30 2.29 -1.63
C ILE A 81 6.66 1.46 -0.41
N LEU A 82 5.87 0.44 -0.13
CA LEU A 82 6.06 -0.48 0.99
C LEU A 82 6.67 -1.78 0.48
N ILE A 83 7.86 -2.11 0.93
CA ILE A 83 8.48 -3.40 0.60
C ILE A 83 7.90 -4.48 1.51
N THR A 84 7.34 -5.53 0.92
CA THR A 84 6.65 -6.62 1.61
C THR A 84 7.31 -7.99 1.37
N MET A 85 6.93 -8.96 2.20
CA MET A 85 7.41 -10.34 2.17
C MET A 85 8.95 -10.47 2.17
N MET A 86 9.63 -9.54 2.85
CA MET A 86 11.10 -9.49 2.90
C MET A 86 11.68 -10.77 3.52
N ASP A 87 12.61 -11.40 2.79
CA ASP A 87 13.42 -12.51 3.29
C ASP A 87 14.91 -12.14 3.28
N LEU A 88 15.40 -11.69 4.44
CA LEU A 88 16.79 -11.25 4.64
C LEU A 88 17.83 -12.36 4.42
N ARG A 89 17.41 -13.63 4.43
CA ARG A 89 18.29 -14.78 4.17
C ARG A 89 18.70 -14.87 2.71
N THR A 90 17.93 -14.26 1.81
CA THR A 90 18.20 -14.30 0.38
C THR A 90 18.99 -13.06 -0.06
N ASN A 91 20.01 -13.26 -0.89
CA ASN A 91 20.71 -12.14 -1.52
C ASN A 91 19.79 -11.36 -2.47
N LEU A 92 18.87 -12.07 -3.16
CA LEU A 92 17.94 -11.47 -4.11
C LEU A 92 17.05 -10.41 -3.47
N SER A 93 16.37 -10.72 -2.36
CA SER A 93 15.50 -9.73 -1.71
C SER A 93 16.28 -8.50 -1.22
N ARG A 94 17.52 -8.67 -0.74
CA ARG A 94 18.38 -7.54 -0.34
C ARG A 94 18.81 -6.69 -1.53
N GLN A 95 19.13 -7.31 -2.66
CA GLN A 95 19.49 -6.59 -3.89
C GLN A 95 18.30 -5.80 -4.43
N VAL A 96 17.13 -6.43 -4.52
CA VAL A 96 15.90 -5.78 -4.99
C VAL A 96 15.50 -4.63 -4.07
N GLU A 97 15.56 -4.80 -2.73
CA GLU A 97 15.32 -3.70 -1.80
C GLU A 97 16.30 -2.53 -2.05
N ALA A 98 17.59 -2.82 -2.18
CA ALA A 98 18.59 -1.78 -2.41
C ALA A 98 18.33 -1.03 -3.71
N GLU A 99 17.96 -1.72 -4.78
CA GLU A 99 17.65 -1.11 -6.07
C GLU A 99 16.40 -0.23 -6.02
N ILE A 100 15.32 -0.71 -5.39
CA ILE A 100 14.10 0.08 -5.18
C ILE A 100 14.42 1.33 -4.34
N ARG A 101 15.19 1.21 -3.27
CA ARG A 101 15.59 2.36 -2.45
C ARG A 101 16.49 3.33 -3.20
N ASN A 102 17.43 2.84 -4.01
CA ASN A 102 18.30 3.69 -4.82
C ASN A 102 17.50 4.48 -5.88
N HIS A 103 16.50 3.85 -6.49
CA HIS A 103 15.70 4.47 -7.54
C HIS A 103 14.64 5.44 -6.98
N TYR A 104 13.89 5.02 -5.96
CA TYR A 104 12.72 5.76 -5.46
C TYR A 104 13.01 6.59 -4.20
N GLY A 105 14.15 6.39 -3.56
CA GLY A 105 14.67 7.22 -2.48
C GLY A 105 13.69 7.36 -1.31
N ASN A 106 13.35 8.60 -0.98
CA ASN A 106 12.48 8.95 0.13
C ASN A 106 11.01 8.54 -0.06
N LYS A 107 10.62 8.07 -1.24
CA LYS A 107 9.28 7.52 -1.50
C LYS A 107 9.11 6.11 -0.93
N VAL A 108 10.20 5.43 -0.57
CA VAL A 108 10.15 4.08 0.00
C VAL A 108 10.08 4.18 1.52
N PHE A 109 9.12 3.48 2.13
CA PHE A 109 9.05 3.38 3.59
C PHE A 109 10.36 2.81 4.14
N ARG A 110 10.79 3.34 5.28
CA ARG A 110 11.90 2.76 6.05
C ARG A 110 11.50 1.38 6.55
N THR A 111 10.26 1.23 6.98
CA THR A 111 9.71 -0.04 7.43
C THR A 111 9.53 -1.01 6.26
N THR A 112 9.88 -2.28 6.48
CA THR A 112 9.58 -3.39 5.56
C THR A 112 8.75 -4.45 6.27
N ILE A 113 7.88 -5.15 5.53
CA ILE A 113 7.08 -6.24 6.09
C ILE A 113 7.82 -7.56 5.84
N PRO A 114 8.27 -8.28 6.89
CA PRO A 114 9.01 -9.52 6.71
C PRO A 114 8.08 -10.66 6.28
N ARG A 115 8.65 -11.66 5.60
CA ARG A 115 7.98 -12.95 5.43
C ARG A 115 7.82 -13.61 6.80
N ASN A 116 6.58 -13.80 7.25
CA ASN A 116 6.27 -14.31 8.58
C ASN A 116 5.08 -15.29 8.51
N VAL A 117 5.24 -16.47 9.11
CA VAL A 117 4.21 -17.53 9.08
C VAL A 117 2.92 -17.09 9.78
N ARG A 118 3.02 -16.42 10.94
CA ARG A 118 1.85 -15.93 11.69
C ARG A 118 1.04 -14.91 10.90
N LEU A 119 1.72 -14.04 10.16
CA LEU A 119 1.05 -13.09 9.26
C LEU A 119 0.27 -13.81 8.15
N SER A 120 0.77 -14.95 7.64
CA SER A 120 0.07 -15.76 6.64
C SER A 120 -1.05 -16.62 7.23
N GLU A 121 -0.97 -17.00 8.51
CA GLU A 121 -2.00 -17.77 9.22
C GLU A 121 -3.16 -16.88 9.68
N ALA A 122 -2.91 -15.64 10.12
CA ALA A 122 -3.93 -14.75 10.69
C ALA A 122 -5.23 -14.61 9.84
N PRO A 123 -5.17 -14.48 8.49
CA PRO A 123 -6.37 -14.42 7.65
C PRO A 123 -7.27 -15.66 7.74
N SER A 124 -6.72 -16.87 7.91
CA SER A 124 -7.54 -18.09 8.04
C SER A 124 -8.33 -18.14 9.34
N HIS A 125 -7.90 -17.35 10.33
CA HIS A 125 -8.60 -17.14 11.60
C HIS A 125 -9.48 -15.88 11.59
N ALA A 126 -9.59 -15.18 10.45
CA ALA A 126 -10.33 -13.92 10.31
C ALA A 126 -9.91 -12.84 11.34
N LEU A 127 -8.64 -12.87 11.76
CA LEU A 127 -8.07 -11.90 12.70
C LEU A 127 -6.94 -11.11 12.05
N PRO A 128 -6.83 -9.80 12.33
CA PRO A 128 -5.60 -9.06 12.05
C PRO A 128 -4.41 -9.70 12.77
N VAL A 129 -3.22 -9.65 12.18
CA VAL A 129 -2.01 -10.23 12.78
C VAL A 129 -1.72 -9.67 14.18
N THR A 130 -2.09 -8.42 14.45
CA THR A 130 -1.92 -7.76 15.74
C THR A 130 -2.80 -8.36 16.84
N LEU A 131 -3.95 -8.92 16.49
CA LEU A 131 -4.84 -9.64 17.41
C LEU A 131 -4.54 -11.14 17.44
N TYR A 132 -4.10 -11.71 16.32
CA TYR A 132 -3.74 -13.12 16.23
C TYR A 132 -2.46 -13.45 16.99
N ASP A 133 -1.38 -12.69 16.74
CA ASP A 133 -0.10 -12.80 17.44
C ASP A 133 0.60 -11.44 17.47
N PHE A 134 0.31 -10.68 18.51
CA PHE A 134 0.87 -9.35 18.77
C PHE A 134 2.41 -9.34 18.84
N TRP A 135 3.03 -10.44 19.26
CA TRP A 135 4.48 -10.50 19.46
C TRP A 135 5.26 -10.91 18.21
N SER A 136 4.55 -11.38 17.18
CA SER A 136 5.13 -11.78 15.89
C SER A 136 5.89 -10.64 15.23
N SER A 137 6.91 -10.98 14.42
CA SER A 137 7.66 -9.98 13.66
C SER A 137 6.79 -9.24 12.63
N GLY A 138 5.75 -9.90 12.11
CA GLY A 138 4.77 -9.27 11.21
C GLY A 138 3.93 -8.19 11.92
N ALA A 139 3.38 -8.50 13.10
CA ALA A 139 2.62 -7.53 13.89
C ALA A 139 3.46 -6.31 14.28
N LYS A 140 4.70 -6.54 14.72
CA LYS A 140 5.66 -5.45 15.04
C LYS A 140 5.96 -4.59 13.81
N ALA A 141 6.17 -5.20 12.65
CA ALA A 141 6.43 -4.46 11.41
C ALA A 141 5.25 -3.58 11.00
N TYR A 142 4.01 -4.08 11.07
CA TYR A 142 2.83 -3.26 10.81
C TYR A 142 2.67 -2.12 11.82
N MET A 143 3.00 -2.34 13.10
CA MET A 143 2.97 -1.28 14.11
C MET A 143 3.99 -0.17 13.83
N GLU A 144 5.20 -0.53 13.40
CA GLU A 144 6.22 0.46 12.99
C GLU A 144 5.81 1.20 11.71
N LEU A 145 5.22 0.49 10.75
CA LEU A 145 4.67 1.12 9.55
C LEU A 145 3.58 2.13 9.94
N THR A 146 2.65 1.77 10.82
CA THR A 146 1.62 2.69 11.30
C THR A 146 2.25 3.93 11.94
N LYS A 147 3.29 3.79 12.77
CA LYS A 147 4.00 4.95 13.35
C LYS A 147 4.66 5.81 12.27
N GLU A 148 5.23 5.20 11.24
CA GLU A 148 5.84 5.91 10.12
C GLU A 148 4.79 6.69 9.32
N ILE A 149 3.64 6.08 9.03
CA ILE A 149 2.48 6.72 8.39
C ILE A 149 2.00 7.91 9.22
N LEU A 150 1.79 7.74 10.53
CA LEU A 150 1.31 8.81 11.40
C LEU A 150 2.32 9.95 11.60
N ARG A 151 3.63 9.68 11.51
CA ARG A 151 4.67 10.72 11.55
C ARG A 151 4.78 11.50 10.25
N ASN A 152 4.59 10.82 9.13
CA ASN A 152 4.62 11.43 7.80
C ASN A 152 3.26 12.08 7.45
N GLY A 153 2.21 11.77 8.21
CA GLY A 153 0.84 12.24 8.03
C GLY A 153 0.42 13.26 9.10
N SER A 154 0.67 14.53 8.79
CA SER A 154 -0.27 15.65 8.91
C SER A 154 0.22 16.72 7.93
#